data_AF-A0A2T0VU35-F1
#
_entry.id   AF-A0A2T0VU35-F1
#
_cell.length_a   1.000
_cell.length_b   1.000
_cell.length_c   1.000
_cell.angle_alpha   90.00
_cell.angle_beta   90.00
_cell.angle_gamma   90.00
#
_symmetry.space_group_name_H-M   'P 1'
#
loop_
_entity.id
_entity.type
_entity.pdbx_description
1 polymer ?
#
loop_
_entity_poly.entity_id
_entity_poly.type
_entity_poly.pdbx_seq_one_letter_code
_entity_poly.pdbx_strand_id
1 'polypeptide(L)'
;MNGGNGQLLNSHISETYLNINPMEKEGKKLSKTIIIDAGHGGTDPGAVGFGIKEKDWTLEISRYQYERLKEIGARVYMTRQSDLSLDPTQRIARIKNQYDVCVSNHWNAFNGSARGVETIHSVHARAAFAKDLADAIVKVTRLPLRRVFTREIRKGADYYFMHRLTGRTETVIIEYGFIDNRLDHEAYTQGDLFIAAGEAVVKCICRKIGVQYIKPGNSKNPHTVLSQPDPDSTYIGKRVESIHDGQLRFYNNPSWSDEDVFGYVTKGQGFPVIVDKVSVGKA
;
A
#
# COMPACT_ATOMS: atom_id res chain seq x y z
N MET A 1 53.56 -3.36 49.85
CA MET A 1 52.34 -4.11 49.46
C MET A 1 51.23 -3.71 50.41
N ASN A 2 50.03 -3.44 49.88
CA ASN A 2 48.75 -3.21 50.58
C ASN A 2 48.73 -2.09 51.66
N GLY A 3 47.70 -1.27 51.78
CA GLY A 3 46.44 -1.17 51.01
C GLY A 3 45.45 -0.35 51.83
N GLY A 4 45.36 0.96 51.56
CA GLY A 4 44.54 1.89 52.34
C GLY A 4 43.15 2.07 51.76
N ASN A 5 42.12 2.03 52.61
CA ASN A 5 40.74 2.33 52.24
C ASN A 5 40.60 3.79 51.79
N GLY A 6 40.04 4.00 50.59
CA GLY A 6 39.65 5.30 50.06
C GLY A 6 38.22 5.24 49.54
N GLN A 7 37.26 5.70 50.36
CA GLN A 7 35.85 5.77 49.99
C GLN A 7 35.61 7.06 49.19
N LEU A 8 35.19 6.95 47.93
CA LEU A 8 34.77 8.09 47.13
C LEU A 8 33.35 7.87 46.61
N LEU A 9 32.47 8.81 47.00
CA LEU A 9 31.12 8.96 46.48
C LEU A 9 31.18 9.44 45.03
N ASN A 10 30.28 8.96 44.18
CA ASN A 10 29.82 9.75 43.05
C ASN A 10 28.36 9.48 42.71
N SER A 11 27.55 10.51 42.95
CA SER A 11 26.33 10.95 42.23
C SER A 11 25.44 9.93 41.51
N HIS A 12 24.14 10.00 41.82
CA HIS A 12 23.05 9.41 41.05
C HIS A 12 23.14 9.70 39.54
N ILE A 13 22.88 8.67 38.73
CA ILE A 13 22.23 8.82 37.42
C ILE A 13 21.02 7.88 37.39
N SER A 14 19.89 8.41 36.91
CA SER A 14 18.59 7.75 36.99
C SER A 14 18.51 6.56 36.03
N GLU A 15 18.37 5.34 36.56
CA GLU A 15 17.94 4.19 35.77
C GLU A 15 16.47 4.37 35.39
N THR A 16 16.21 4.92 34.21
CA THR A 16 14.84 5.01 33.68
C THR A 16 14.88 4.96 32.16
N TYR A 17 14.05 4.08 31.58
CA TYR A 17 13.80 3.94 30.14
C TYR A 17 14.90 3.28 29.26
N LEU A 18 15.38 2.10 29.66
CA LEU A 18 15.64 1.04 28.67
C LEU A 18 14.39 0.16 28.52
N ASN A 19 13.38 0.70 27.83
CA ASN A 19 12.15 0.00 27.53
C ASN A 19 12.39 -0.98 26.37
N ILE A 20 13.04 -2.11 26.68
CA ILE A 20 13.21 -3.23 25.76
C ILE A 20 11.84 -3.82 25.41
N ASN A 21 11.39 -3.63 24.16
CA ASN A 21 10.08 -4.12 23.72
C ASN A 21 10.00 -5.64 23.90
N PRO A 22 9.02 -6.19 24.66
CA PRO A 22 8.97 -7.61 25.00
C PRO A 22 8.57 -8.55 23.83
N MET A 23 8.66 -8.09 22.58
CA MET A 23 8.26 -8.85 21.39
C MET A 23 9.32 -9.80 20.83
N GLU A 24 10.56 -9.83 21.36
CA GLU A 24 11.57 -10.82 20.93
C GLU A 24 11.34 -12.23 21.51
N LYS A 25 10.38 -12.40 22.43
CA LYS A 25 10.02 -13.71 23.01
C LYS A 25 9.02 -14.51 22.19
N GLU A 26 9.28 -14.68 20.90
CA GLU A 26 8.81 -15.81 20.09
C GLU A 26 9.53 -15.78 18.72
N GLY A 27 9.95 -16.94 18.19
CA GLY A 27 10.73 -17.06 16.94
C GLY A 27 9.99 -16.70 15.64
N LYS A 28 8.97 -15.85 15.72
CA LYS A 28 8.06 -15.48 14.64
C LYS A 28 8.69 -14.39 13.77
N LYS A 29 9.37 -14.81 12.70
CA LYS A 29 9.97 -13.93 11.69
C LYS A 29 8.97 -12.85 11.26
N LEU A 30 9.30 -11.58 11.52
CA LEU A 30 8.46 -10.43 11.18
C LEU A 30 8.13 -10.45 9.67
N SER A 31 6.87 -10.18 9.35
CA SER A 31 6.40 -10.06 7.96
C SER A 31 7.06 -8.84 7.28
N LYS A 32 7.40 -9.01 6.01
CA LYS A 32 7.99 -7.94 5.21
C LYS A 32 6.98 -6.82 4.94
N THR A 33 7.51 -5.62 4.76
CA THR A 33 6.75 -4.45 4.32
C THR A 33 6.65 -4.40 2.80
N ILE A 34 5.54 -3.88 2.28
CA ILE A 34 5.35 -3.64 0.85
C ILE A 34 4.73 -2.28 0.58
N ILE A 35 5.18 -1.62 -0.48
CA ILE A 35 4.49 -0.49 -1.09
C ILE A 35 3.91 -0.89 -2.45
N ILE A 36 2.68 -0.47 -2.71
CA ILE A 36 2.03 -0.59 -4.02
C ILE A 36 2.18 0.76 -4.74
N ASP A 37 2.80 0.75 -5.90
CA ASP A 37 2.98 1.93 -6.72
C ASP A 37 1.94 1.97 -7.84
N ALA A 38 1.08 2.99 -7.81
CA ALA A 38 0.10 3.24 -8.87
C ALA A 38 0.76 4.12 -9.94
N GLY A 39 1.17 3.53 -11.07
CA GLY A 39 1.85 4.21 -12.16
C GLY A 39 1.15 5.48 -12.63
N HIS A 40 1.91 6.44 -13.18
CA HIS A 40 1.38 7.72 -13.69
C HIS A 40 0.59 8.53 -12.64
N GLY A 41 -0.22 9.51 -13.05
CA GLY A 41 -1.08 10.31 -12.17
C GLY A 41 -1.12 11.80 -12.49
N GLY A 42 -2.24 12.43 -12.20
CA GLY A 42 -2.48 13.86 -12.39
C GLY A 42 -2.35 14.27 -13.86
N THR A 43 -1.34 15.09 -14.14
CA THR A 43 -0.99 15.59 -15.48
C THR A 43 -0.38 14.54 -16.40
N ASP A 44 0.10 13.42 -15.85
CA ASP A 44 0.60 12.27 -16.61
C ASP A 44 -0.52 11.22 -16.73
N PRO A 45 -1.15 11.05 -17.90
CA PRO A 45 -2.20 10.05 -18.11
C PRO A 45 -1.67 8.61 -18.23
N GLY A 46 -0.37 8.44 -18.46
CA GLY A 46 0.18 7.20 -19.03
C GLY A 46 -0.34 6.95 -20.44
N ALA A 47 -0.38 5.68 -20.84
CA ALA A 47 -1.00 5.25 -22.08
C ALA A 47 -2.52 5.51 -22.08
N VAL A 48 -3.10 5.65 -23.28
CA VAL A 48 -4.55 5.90 -23.47
C VAL A 48 -5.07 4.95 -24.54
N GLY A 49 -6.15 4.23 -24.25
CA GLY A 49 -6.77 3.26 -25.14
C GLY A 49 -8.28 3.17 -24.92
N PHE A 50 -9.05 3.23 -26.02
CA PHE A 50 -10.52 3.10 -26.03
C PHE A 50 -11.26 3.99 -25.01
N GLY A 51 -10.75 5.18 -24.72
CA GLY A 51 -11.34 6.14 -23.79
C GLY A 51 -10.87 6.01 -22.34
N ILE A 52 -10.09 4.97 -22.00
CA ILE A 52 -9.47 4.80 -20.68
C ILE A 52 -8.03 5.34 -20.69
N LYS A 53 -7.62 5.94 -19.57
CA LYS A 53 -6.24 6.36 -19.30
C LYS A 53 -5.62 5.37 -18.32
N GLU A 54 -4.38 4.98 -18.58
CA GLU A 54 -3.63 4.05 -17.73
C GLU A 54 -3.62 4.48 -16.26
N LYS A 55 -3.41 5.78 -15.98
CA LYS A 55 -3.37 6.32 -14.61
C LYS A 55 -4.63 6.02 -13.76
N ASP A 56 -5.77 5.78 -14.40
CA ASP A 56 -7.04 5.53 -13.72
C ASP A 56 -7.11 4.04 -13.32
N TRP A 57 -6.81 3.13 -14.25
CA TRP A 57 -6.67 1.69 -13.99
C TRP A 57 -5.54 1.37 -13.00
N THR A 58 -4.38 2.01 -13.10
CA THR A 58 -3.29 1.78 -12.15
C THR A 58 -3.64 2.25 -10.74
N LEU A 59 -4.45 3.32 -10.59
CA LEU A 59 -4.95 3.74 -9.28
C LEU A 59 -5.98 2.75 -8.73
N GLU A 60 -6.93 2.33 -9.56
CA GLU A 60 -8.02 1.44 -9.16
C GLU A 60 -7.50 0.07 -8.70
N ILE A 61 -6.68 -0.60 -9.51
CA ILE A 61 -6.13 -1.91 -9.15
C ILE A 61 -5.18 -1.83 -7.94
N SER A 62 -4.45 -0.73 -7.79
CA SER A 62 -3.56 -0.51 -6.65
C SER A 62 -4.34 -0.25 -5.35
N ARG A 63 -5.46 0.47 -5.41
CA ARG A 63 -6.37 0.66 -4.26
C ARG A 63 -6.99 -0.67 -3.83
N TYR A 64 -7.44 -1.49 -4.79
CA TYR A 64 -7.94 -2.84 -4.51
C TYR A 64 -6.87 -3.68 -3.78
N GLN A 65 -5.65 -3.74 -4.31
CA GLN A 65 -4.54 -4.48 -3.71
C GLN A 65 -4.19 -3.96 -2.31
N TYR A 66 -4.16 -2.64 -2.12
CA TYR A 66 -3.88 -2.01 -0.83
C TYR A 66 -4.93 -2.40 0.23
N GLU A 67 -6.23 -2.19 -0.03
CA GLU A 67 -7.27 -2.50 0.95
C GLU A 67 -7.35 -4.01 1.22
N ARG A 68 -7.18 -4.85 0.20
CA ARG A 68 -7.14 -6.31 0.38
C ARG A 68 -5.96 -6.76 1.25
N LEU A 69 -4.76 -6.24 1.01
CA LEU A 69 -3.56 -6.56 1.81
C LEU A 69 -3.70 -6.05 3.25
N LYS A 70 -4.28 -4.86 3.43
CA LYS A 70 -4.57 -4.26 4.74
C LYS A 70 -5.62 -5.08 5.52
N GLU A 71 -6.67 -5.56 4.86
CA GLU A 71 -7.66 -6.46 5.48
C GLU A 71 -7.03 -7.80 5.88
N ILE A 72 -6.05 -8.31 5.13
CA ILE A 72 -5.25 -9.50 5.47
C ILE A 72 -4.23 -9.22 6.62
N GLY A 73 -4.11 -7.96 7.08
CA GLY A 73 -3.19 -7.57 8.15
C GLY A 73 -1.74 -7.37 7.70
N ALA A 74 -1.49 -7.20 6.39
CA ALA A 74 -0.17 -6.92 5.87
C ALA A 74 0.27 -5.46 6.13
N ARG A 75 1.58 -5.25 6.29
CA ARG A 75 2.20 -3.91 6.38
C ARG A 75 2.34 -3.30 4.98
N VAL A 76 1.22 -2.80 4.46
CA VAL A 76 1.06 -2.28 3.09
C VAL A 76 0.94 -0.75 3.07
N TYR A 77 1.53 -0.14 2.04
CA TYR A 77 1.54 1.32 1.78
C TYR A 77 1.24 1.59 0.30
N MET A 78 0.98 2.85 -0.09
CA MET A 78 0.81 3.26 -1.49
C MET A 78 1.65 4.49 -1.84
N THR A 79 2.12 4.61 -3.07
CA THR A 79 2.79 5.84 -3.53
C THR A 79 1.82 7.00 -3.71
N ARG A 80 0.60 6.76 -4.23
CA ARG A 80 -0.52 7.72 -4.27
C ARG A 80 -1.84 7.01 -3.96
N GLN A 81 -2.75 7.70 -3.26
CA GLN A 81 -4.10 7.20 -2.96
C GLN A 81 -5.20 7.96 -3.73
N SER A 82 -4.84 8.95 -4.54
CA SER A 82 -5.73 9.72 -5.42
C SER A 82 -5.06 9.98 -6.77
N ASP A 83 -5.78 10.65 -7.67
CA ASP A 83 -5.22 11.15 -8.92
C ASP A 83 -4.40 12.42 -8.66
N LEU A 84 -3.08 12.28 -8.57
CA LEU A 84 -2.15 13.36 -8.28
C LEU A 84 -0.84 13.14 -9.06
N SER A 85 -0.22 14.23 -9.53
CA SER A 85 1.05 14.16 -10.23
C SER A 85 2.18 13.77 -9.26
N LEU A 86 2.88 12.67 -9.57
CA LEU A 86 4.15 12.31 -8.92
C LEU A 86 5.23 12.26 -9.99
N ASP A 87 6.14 13.22 -9.95
CA ASP A 87 7.35 13.15 -10.77
C ASP A 87 8.24 11.96 -10.33
N PRO A 88 9.18 11.50 -11.18
CA PRO A 88 10.03 10.36 -10.85
C PRO A 88 10.84 10.52 -9.55
N THR A 89 11.25 11.74 -9.20
CA THR A 89 12.01 12.03 -7.97
C THR A 89 11.11 11.89 -6.74
N GLN A 90 9.91 12.48 -6.78
CA GLN A 90 8.91 12.35 -5.71
C GLN A 90 8.47 10.90 -5.50
N ARG A 91 8.22 10.15 -6.59
CA ARG A 91 7.85 8.73 -6.53
C ARG A 91 8.96 7.88 -5.92
N ILE A 92 10.21 8.10 -6.34
CA ILE A 92 11.37 7.42 -5.76
C ILE A 92 11.58 7.80 -4.28
N ALA A 93 11.41 9.07 -3.90
CA ALA A 93 11.56 9.52 -2.51
C ALA A 93 10.59 8.78 -1.57
N ARG A 94 9.37 8.46 -2.04
CA ARG A 94 8.39 7.66 -1.27
C ARG A 94 8.79 6.20 -1.10
N ILE A 95 9.57 5.60 -2.00
CA ILE A 95 9.89 4.16 -2.00
C ILE A 95 11.29 3.86 -1.42
N LYS A 96 12.28 4.68 -1.78
CA LYS A 96 13.69 4.34 -1.74
C LYS A 96 14.16 3.96 -0.33
N ASN A 97 14.64 2.72 -0.19
CA ASN A 97 15.14 2.14 1.06
C ASN A 97 14.13 2.07 2.22
N GLN A 98 12.84 2.35 1.99
CA GLN A 98 11.82 2.36 3.05
C GLN A 98 11.17 0.98 3.25
N TYR A 99 10.98 0.24 2.16
CA TYR A 99 10.24 -1.03 2.17
C TYR A 99 11.10 -2.21 1.70
N ASP A 100 10.64 -3.44 1.96
CA ASP A 100 11.31 -4.65 1.49
C ASP A 100 10.92 -5.02 0.06
N VAL A 101 9.69 -4.71 -0.35
CA VAL A 101 9.12 -5.00 -1.67
C VAL A 101 8.36 -3.79 -2.21
N CYS A 102 8.42 -3.59 -3.52
CA CYS A 102 7.55 -2.68 -4.27
C CYS A 102 6.94 -3.42 -5.46
N VAL A 103 5.63 -3.24 -5.68
CA VAL A 103 4.94 -3.67 -6.90
C VAL A 103 4.40 -2.42 -7.58
N SER A 104 4.87 -2.15 -8.79
CA SER A 104 4.47 -1.00 -9.61
C SER A 104 3.52 -1.47 -10.70
N ASN A 105 2.30 -0.95 -10.68
CA ASN A 105 1.20 -1.37 -11.54
C ASN A 105 1.08 -0.43 -12.74
N HIS A 106 1.09 -1.00 -13.95
CA HIS A 106 1.11 -0.32 -15.25
C HIS A 106 0.32 -1.09 -16.32
N TRP A 107 -0.01 -0.42 -17.42
CA TRP A 107 -0.51 -1.04 -18.66
C TRP A 107 0.30 -0.54 -19.84
N ASN A 108 0.77 -1.47 -20.67
CA ASN A 108 1.61 -1.16 -21.81
C ASN A 108 0.77 -0.61 -22.98
N ALA A 109 1.43 -0.02 -23.98
CA ALA A 109 0.80 0.35 -25.24
C ALA A 109 1.79 0.22 -26.40
N PHE A 110 1.31 -0.27 -27.54
CA PHE A 110 2.12 -0.40 -28.75
C PHE A 110 1.24 -0.48 -30.00
N ASN A 111 0.75 0.69 -30.44
CA ASN A 111 -0.10 0.93 -31.62
C ASN A 111 -1.26 -0.06 -31.82
N GLY A 112 -1.77 -0.63 -30.72
CA GLY A 112 -2.79 -1.67 -30.67
C GLY A 112 -2.38 -3.04 -31.21
N SER A 113 -1.14 -3.25 -31.66
CA SER A 113 -0.70 -4.52 -32.26
C SER A 113 -0.09 -5.51 -31.27
N ALA A 114 0.62 -5.04 -30.24
CA ALA A 114 1.15 -5.91 -29.20
C ALA A 114 0.09 -6.22 -28.15
N ARG A 115 0.22 -7.38 -27.49
CA ARG A 115 -0.70 -7.83 -26.45
C ARG A 115 -0.06 -8.83 -25.49
N GLY A 116 -0.69 -9.05 -24.35
CA GLY A 116 -0.30 -10.00 -23.31
C GLY A 116 0.40 -9.38 -22.10
N VAL A 117 0.47 -10.16 -21.03
CA VAL A 117 1.05 -9.75 -19.74
C VAL A 117 2.57 -9.66 -19.85
N GLU A 118 3.16 -8.58 -19.36
CA GLU A 118 4.61 -8.50 -19.11
C GLU A 118 4.90 -8.23 -17.63
N THR A 119 6.01 -8.75 -17.13
CA THR A 119 6.57 -8.31 -15.85
C THR A 119 8.05 -8.06 -15.98
N ILE A 120 8.52 -7.04 -15.26
CA ILE A 120 9.87 -6.51 -15.38
C ILE A 120 10.52 -6.52 -14.01
N HIS A 121 11.71 -7.12 -13.90
CA HIS A 121 12.51 -7.12 -12.67
C HIS A 121 13.84 -6.41 -12.86
N SER A 122 14.46 -6.01 -11.75
CA SER A 122 15.84 -5.50 -11.76
C SER A 122 16.83 -6.56 -12.26
N VAL A 123 17.88 -6.14 -12.97
CA VAL A 123 19.04 -6.99 -13.33
C VAL A 123 19.75 -7.57 -12.10
N HIS A 124 19.57 -6.96 -10.92
CA HIS A 124 20.12 -7.42 -9.65
C HIS A 124 19.15 -8.33 -8.86
N ALA A 125 17.93 -8.54 -9.36
CA ALA A 125 16.90 -9.36 -8.72
C ALA A 125 16.69 -10.71 -9.43
N ARG A 126 16.25 -11.73 -8.69
CA ARG A 126 15.83 -13.00 -9.27
C ARG A 126 14.46 -12.86 -9.91
N ALA A 127 14.30 -13.35 -11.15
CA ALA A 127 13.05 -13.31 -11.90
C ALA A 127 11.85 -14.03 -11.23
N ALA A 128 12.08 -14.86 -10.20
CA ALA A 128 11.07 -15.74 -9.61
C ALA A 128 9.80 -15.01 -9.13
N PHE A 129 9.91 -13.83 -8.52
CA PHE A 129 8.73 -13.08 -8.06
C PHE A 129 7.95 -12.44 -9.22
N ALA A 130 8.66 -11.86 -10.20
CA ALA A 130 8.04 -11.35 -11.42
C ALA A 130 7.32 -12.46 -12.21
N LYS A 131 7.94 -13.65 -12.31
CA LYS A 131 7.31 -14.82 -12.93
C LYS A 131 6.05 -15.28 -12.19
N ASP A 132 6.10 -15.37 -10.86
CA ASP A 132 4.94 -15.77 -10.03
C ASP A 132 3.76 -14.81 -10.20
N LEU A 133 4.03 -13.49 -10.32
CA LEU A 133 3.04 -12.47 -10.64
C LEU A 133 2.46 -12.68 -12.06
N ALA A 134 3.32 -12.82 -13.08
CA ALA A 134 2.89 -12.97 -14.46
C ALA A 134 2.06 -14.25 -14.69
N ASP A 135 2.54 -15.40 -14.19
CA ASP A 135 1.84 -16.68 -14.28
C ASP A 135 0.45 -16.60 -13.61
N ALA A 136 0.34 -15.90 -12.48
CA ALA A 136 -0.91 -15.76 -11.74
C ALA A 136 -1.94 -14.88 -12.47
N ILE A 137 -1.50 -13.77 -13.07
CA ILE A 137 -2.37 -12.89 -13.89
C ILE A 137 -2.84 -13.66 -15.13
N VAL A 138 -1.93 -14.25 -15.90
CA VAL A 138 -2.22 -15.05 -17.10
C VAL A 138 -3.22 -16.18 -16.80
N LYS A 139 -3.10 -16.83 -15.63
CA LYS A 139 -4.01 -17.90 -15.22
C LYS A 139 -5.46 -17.42 -15.03
N VAL A 140 -5.68 -16.20 -14.53
CA VAL A 140 -7.02 -15.68 -14.28
C VAL A 140 -7.61 -14.95 -15.49
N THR A 141 -6.81 -14.13 -16.19
CA THR A 141 -7.28 -13.31 -17.31
C THR A 141 -7.28 -14.04 -18.66
N ARG A 142 -6.54 -15.14 -18.78
CA ARG A 142 -6.31 -15.90 -20.02
C ARG A 142 -5.63 -15.10 -21.15
N LEU A 143 -5.14 -13.89 -20.85
CA LEU A 143 -4.26 -13.14 -21.74
C LEU A 143 -2.95 -13.93 -21.94
N PRO A 144 -2.31 -13.84 -23.13
CA PRO A 144 -1.05 -14.54 -23.35
C PRO A 144 0.04 -14.01 -22.41
N LEU A 145 0.89 -14.89 -21.90
CA LEU A 145 2.15 -14.45 -21.29
C LEU A 145 3.03 -13.90 -22.43
N ARG A 146 3.33 -12.61 -22.40
CA ARG A 146 4.23 -12.01 -23.39
C ARG A 146 5.68 -12.21 -22.95
N ARG A 147 6.11 -11.63 -21.82
CA ARG A 147 7.49 -11.75 -21.32
C ARG A 147 7.60 -11.59 -19.79
N VAL A 148 8.56 -12.30 -19.19
CA VAL A 148 9.14 -11.96 -17.88
C VAL A 148 10.59 -11.58 -18.16
N PHE A 149 10.99 -10.33 -17.94
CA PHE A 149 12.28 -9.84 -18.42
C PHE A 149 12.94 -8.79 -17.53
N THR A 150 14.15 -8.40 -17.92
CA THR A 150 14.84 -7.23 -17.41
C THR A 150 15.43 -6.45 -18.59
N ARG A 151 15.75 -5.17 -18.40
CA ARG A 151 16.25 -4.29 -19.44
C ARG A 151 17.35 -3.41 -18.89
N GLU A 152 18.48 -3.37 -19.58
CA GLU A 152 19.63 -2.53 -19.25
C GLU A 152 19.61 -1.21 -20.04
N ILE A 153 20.10 -0.13 -19.42
CA ILE A 153 20.55 1.07 -20.17
C ILE A 153 22.04 0.96 -20.55
N ARG A 154 22.81 0.24 -19.72
CA ARG A 154 24.17 -0.24 -19.97
C ARG A 154 24.42 -1.47 -19.10
N LYS A 155 25.43 -2.28 -19.43
CA LYS A 155 25.77 -3.50 -18.69
C LYS A 155 25.79 -3.28 -17.17
N GLY A 156 25.01 -4.06 -16.44
CA GLY A 156 24.86 -4.01 -14.98
C GLY A 156 24.08 -2.81 -14.44
N ALA A 157 23.29 -2.10 -15.27
CA ALA A 157 22.49 -0.97 -14.84
C ALA A 157 21.08 -1.00 -15.45
N ASP A 158 20.07 -1.11 -14.57
CA ASP A 158 18.65 -1.12 -14.93
C ASP A 158 18.24 0.08 -15.79
N TYR A 159 17.40 -0.16 -16.80
CA TYR A 159 16.80 0.84 -17.67
C TYR A 159 15.73 1.67 -16.95
N TYR A 160 14.81 0.99 -16.27
CA TYR A 160 13.69 1.60 -15.56
C TYR A 160 14.14 2.25 -14.25
N PHE A 161 13.75 3.51 -14.03
CA PHE A 161 14.15 4.26 -12.83
C PHE A 161 13.61 3.62 -11.54
N MET A 162 12.45 2.96 -11.60
CA MET A 162 11.84 2.20 -10.51
C MET A 162 12.66 0.98 -10.05
N HIS A 163 13.54 0.45 -10.89
CA HIS A 163 14.53 -0.56 -10.47
C HIS A 163 15.86 0.10 -10.09
N ARG A 164 16.33 1.07 -10.89
CA ARG A 164 17.65 1.71 -10.71
C ARG A 164 17.77 2.58 -9.44
N LEU A 165 16.68 3.20 -8.98
CA LEU A 165 16.73 4.28 -7.97
C LEU A 165 16.04 3.97 -6.63
N THR A 166 15.31 2.85 -6.52
CA THR A 166 14.60 2.42 -5.29
C THR A 166 15.50 1.79 -4.23
N GLY A 167 16.77 1.53 -4.55
CA GLY A 167 17.79 1.09 -3.59
C GLY A 167 17.57 -0.35 -3.13
N ARG A 168 17.49 -0.60 -1.83
CA ARG A 168 17.31 -1.96 -1.27
C ARG A 168 15.89 -2.54 -1.45
N THR A 169 14.92 -1.74 -1.90
CA THR A 169 13.53 -2.15 -2.04
C THR A 169 13.35 -2.98 -3.31
N GLU A 170 13.08 -4.29 -3.16
CA GLU A 170 12.93 -5.19 -4.31
C GLU A 170 11.69 -4.80 -5.12
N THR A 171 11.91 -4.17 -6.28
CA THR A 171 10.85 -3.59 -7.11
C THR A 171 10.60 -4.45 -8.35
N VAL A 172 9.32 -4.70 -8.65
CA VAL A 172 8.85 -5.32 -9.89
C VAL A 172 7.80 -4.41 -10.53
N ILE A 173 7.91 -4.20 -11.84
CA ILE A 173 6.86 -3.57 -12.65
C ILE A 173 5.97 -4.67 -13.25
N ILE A 174 4.65 -4.47 -13.19
CA ILE A 174 3.65 -5.32 -13.83
C ILE A 174 2.97 -4.52 -14.94
N GLU A 175 3.05 -5.05 -16.16
CA GLU A 175 2.25 -4.63 -17.30
C GLU A 175 1.10 -5.64 -17.45
N TYR A 176 -0.10 -5.28 -16.99
CA TYR A 176 -1.24 -6.23 -16.93
C TYR A 176 -1.74 -6.66 -18.33
N GLY A 177 -1.42 -5.90 -19.36
CA GLY A 177 -1.78 -6.12 -20.76
C GLY A 177 -1.47 -4.87 -21.55
N PHE A 178 -1.99 -4.78 -22.78
CA PHE A 178 -1.85 -3.60 -23.63
C PHE A 178 -3.17 -2.81 -23.70
N ILE A 179 -3.21 -1.60 -23.13
CA ILE A 179 -4.46 -0.80 -23.02
C ILE A 179 -5.01 -0.37 -24.37
N ASP A 180 -4.14 -0.24 -25.39
CA ASP A 180 -4.49 0.11 -26.76
C ASP A 180 -4.79 -1.12 -27.64
N ASN A 181 -4.59 -2.35 -27.13
CA ASN A 181 -5.00 -3.57 -27.82
C ASN A 181 -6.43 -3.96 -27.46
N ARG A 182 -7.29 -4.10 -28.48
CA ARG A 182 -8.71 -4.41 -28.33
C ARG A 182 -8.99 -5.57 -27.38
N LEU A 183 -8.31 -6.71 -27.57
CA LEU A 183 -8.65 -7.95 -26.87
C LEU A 183 -8.14 -7.97 -25.42
N ASP A 184 -7.04 -7.27 -25.13
CA ASP A 184 -6.57 -7.06 -23.76
C ASP A 184 -7.45 -6.04 -23.03
N HIS A 185 -7.87 -4.97 -23.73
CA HIS A 185 -8.78 -3.96 -23.19
C HIS A 185 -10.18 -4.53 -22.88
N GLU A 186 -10.76 -5.30 -23.81
CA GLU A 186 -12.07 -5.95 -23.63
C GLU A 186 -12.01 -6.95 -22.46
N ALA A 187 -10.89 -7.66 -22.27
CA ALA A 187 -10.70 -8.55 -21.12
C ALA A 187 -10.71 -7.83 -19.76
N TYR A 188 -10.34 -6.55 -19.68
CA TYR A 188 -10.33 -5.77 -18.44
C TYR A 188 -11.58 -4.90 -18.23
N THR A 189 -12.39 -4.69 -19.27
CA THR A 189 -13.65 -3.93 -19.19
C THR A 189 -14.89 -4.81 -19.07
N GLN A 190 -14.78 -6.11 -19.33
CA GLN A 190 -15.91 -7.05 -19.30
C GLN A 190 -15.78 -8.05 -18.15
N GLY A 191 -16.71 -7.97 -17.19
CA GLY A 191 -16.78 -8.86 -16.03
C GLY A 191 -15.65 -8.65 -15.01
N ASP A 192 -15.40 -9.65 -14.18
CA ASP A 192 -14.62 -9.51 -12.94
C ASP A 192 -13.09 -9.64 -13.13
N LEU A 193 -12.59 -9.72 -14.36
CA LEU A 193 -11.18 -10.08 -14.63
C LEU A 193 -10.17 -9.03 -14.12
N PHE A 194 -10.55 -7.75 -14.09
CA PHE A 194 -9.72 -6.68 -13.51
C PHE A 194 -9.48 -6.92 -12.01
N ILE A 195 -10.55 -7.20 -11.26
CA ILE A 195 -10.49 -7.53 -9.83
C ILE A 195 -9.80 -8.88 -9.61
N ALA A 196 -10.06 -9.88 -10.47
CA ALA A 196 -9.39 -11.17 -10.39
C ALA A 196 -7.87 -11.08 -10.59
N ALA A 197 -7.40 -10.22 -11.50
CA ALA A 197 -5.98 -9.93 -11.68
C ALA A 197 -5.37 -9.23 -10.45
N GLY A 198 -6.07 -8.25 -9.89
CA GLY A 198 -5.67 -7.61 -8.63
C GLY A 198 -5.54 -8.63 -7.48
N GLU A 199 -6.51 -9.52 -7.33
CA GLU A 199 -6.53 -10.56 -6.30
C GLU A 199 -5.45 -11.64 -6.52
N ALA A 200 -5.16 -11.99 -7.78
CA ALA A 200 -4.06 -12.88 -8.14
C ALA A 200 -2.70 -12.29 -7.69
N VAL A 201 -2.51 -10.98 -7.88
CA VAL A 201 -1.32 -10.23 -7.43
C VAL A 201 -1.24 -10.17 -5.91
N VAL A 202 -2.35 -9.88 -5.19
CA VAL A 202 -2.40 -9.96 -3.72
C VAL A 202 -1.92 -11.32 -3.22
N LYS A 203 -2.43 -12.41 -3.82
CA LYS A 203 -2.06 -13.77 -3.42
C LYS A 203 -0.56 -14.05 -3.58
N CYS A 204 0.07 -13.49 -4.62
CA CYS A 204 1.52 -13.59 -4.84
C CYS A 204 2.30 -12.73 -3.85
N ILE A 205 1.83 -11.51 -3.58
CA ILE A 205 2.38 -10.62 -2.56
C ILE A 205 2.38 -11.30 -1.19
N CYS A 206 1.27 -11.88 -0.74
CA CYS A 206 1.18 -12.60 0.55
C CYS A 206 2.30 -13.64 0.71
N ARG A 207 2.54 -14.48 -0.32
CA ARG A 207 3.66 -15.44 -0.35
C ARG A 207 5.01 -14.74 -0.24
N LYS A 208 5.21 -13.66 -1.01
CA LYS A 208 6.45 -12.90 -1.07
C LYS A 208 6.82 -12.22 0.25
N ILE A 209 5.82 -11.70 0.99
CA ILE A 209 6.03 -10.97 2.25
C ILE A 209 5.94 -11.83 3.51
N GLY A 210 5.55 -13.11 3.38
CA GLY A 210 5.42 -14.04 4.51
C GLY A 210 4.14 -13.84 5.32
N VAL A 211 3.06 -13.39 4.68
CA VAL A 211 1.74 -13.23 5.30
C VAL A 211 0.80 -14.33 4.77
N GLN A 212 -0.01 -14.91 5.65
CA GLN A 212 -0.99 -15.92 5.24
C GLN A 212 -2.05 -15.27 4.34
N TYR A 213 -2.17 -15.77 3.11
CA TYR A 213 -3.26 -15.35 2.23
C TYR A 213 -4.61 -15.83 2.77
N ILE A 214 -5.58 -14.92 2.81
CA ILE A 214 -6.98 -15.19 3.14
C ILE A 214 -7.82 -14.79 1.92
N LYS A 215 -8.81 -15.60 1.54
CA LYS A 215 -9.74 -15.28 0.44
C LYS A 215 -10.70 -14.14 0.85
N PRO A 216 -11.09 -13.22 -0.05
CA PRO A 216 -12.20 -12.30 0.17
C PRO A 216 -13.43 -13.00 0.74
N GLY A 217 -14.09 -12.38 1.73
CA GLY A 217 -15.22 -12.98 2.46
C GLY A 217 -14.87 -14.04 3.50
N ASN A 218 -13.66 -14.62 3.47
CA ASN A 218 -13.19 -15.61 4.46
C ASN A 218 -12.32 -14.98 5.57
N SER A 219 -12.32 -13.65 5.69
CA SER A 219 -11.59 -12.95 6.76
C SER A 219 -12.26 -13.15 8.11
N LYS A 220 -11.87 -14.25 8.78
CA LYS A 220 -11.92 -14.36 10.23
C LYS A 220 -10.81 -13.54 10.86
N ASN A 221 -10.71 -12.25 10.51
CA ASN A 221 -10.05 -11.33 11.42
C ASN A 221 -10.89 -11.33 12.71
N PRO A 222 -10.30 -11.61 13.88
CA PRO A 222 -10.75 -10.92 15.05
C PRO A 222 -10.42 -9.44 14.82
N HIS A 223 -11.38 -8.69 14.26
CA HIS A 223 -11.77 -7.53 15.05
C HIS A 223 -11.95 -8.07 16.46
N THR A 224 -11.22 -7.53 17.42
CA THR A 224 -11.48 -7.77 18.83
C THR A 224 -12.98 -7.73 18.99
N VAL A 225 -13.60 -8.88 19.23
CA VAL A 225 -14.97 -8.91 19.68
C VAL A 225 -14.83 -8.22 21.02
N LEU A 226 -15.12 -6.93 21.04
CA LEU A 226 -15.39 -6.21 22.27
C LEU A 226 -16.40 -7.12 22.95
N SER A 227 -15.97 -7.69 24.08
CA SER A 227 -16.80 -8.56 24.89
C SER A 227 -18.17 -7.92 24.95
N GLN A 228 -19.22 -8.70 24.62
CA GLN A 228 -20.62 -8.28 24.77
C GLN A 228 -20.69 -7.41 26.03
N PRO A 229 -21.07 -6.12 25.91
CA PRO A 229 -20.87 -5.18 26.99
C PRO A 229 -21.50 -5.77 28.24
N ASP A 230 -20.74 -5.77 29.33
CA ASP A 230 -21.21 -6.22 30.63
C ASP A 230 -22.58 -5.56 30.87
N PRO A 231 -23.67 -6.32 31.10
CA PRO A 231 -25.01 -5.75 31.21
C PRO A 231 -25.13 -4.65 32.28
N ASP A 232 -24.21 -4.64 33.26
CA ASP A 232 -24.13 -3.64 34.33
C ASP A 232 -23.18 -2.46 34.02
N SER A 233 -22.55 -2.41 32.84
CA SER A 233 -21.64 -1.32 32.43
C SER A 233 -22.37 -0.07 31.93
N THR A 234 -22.64 0.85 32.86
CA THR A 234 -23.25 2.16 32.55
C THR A 234 -22.23 3.16 31.97
N TYR A 235 -22.27 3.35 30.66
CA TYR A 235 -21.59 4.48 29.98
C TYR A 235 -22.54 5.69 29.90
N ILE A 236 -22.01 6.89 30.09
CA ILE A 236 -22.81 8.11 30.28
C ILE A 236 -22.76 8.98 29.01
N GLY A 237 -23.72 8.79 28.07
CA GLY A 237 -23.90 9.73 26.95
C GLY A 237 -24.83 9.52 25.71
N LYS A 238 -24.40 10.19 24.61
CA LYS A 238 -24.88 10.44 23.21
C LYS A 238 -23.72 10.98 22.29
N ARG A 239 -23.72 10.68 20.98
CA ARG A 239 -22.66 10.95 19.95
C ARG A 239 -22.68 12.35 19.26
N VAL A 240 -21.59 12.74 18.57
CA VAL A 240 -21.56 13.80 17.52
C VAL A 240 -21.18 13.20 16.15
N GLU A 241 -21.85 13.64 15.08
CA GLU A 241 -21.53 13.34 13.68
C GLU A 241 -21.50 14.62 12.82
N SER A 242 -20.82 14.57 11.66
CA SER A 242 -20.78 15.70 10.71
C SER A 242 -22.01 15.71 9.81
N ILE A 243 -22.63 16.89 9.64
CA ILE A 243 -23.76 17.12 8.73
C ILE A 243 -23.33 17.41 7.28
N HIS A 244 -22.03 17.47 7.00
CA HIS A 244 -21.51 17.70 5.65
C HIS A 244 -21.08 16.38 4.99
N ASP A 245 -21.72 16.04 3.86
CA ASP A 245 -21.40 14.83 3.11
C ASP A 245 -20.05 14.94 2.39
N GLY A 246 -19.02 14.36 3.00
CA GLY A 246 -17.88 13.79 2.29
C GLY A 246 -16.67 14.70 2.02
N GLN A 247 -16.69 15.99 2.36
CA GLN A 247 -15.53 16.89 2.18
C GLN A 247 -15.33 17.84 3.37
N LEU A 248 -14.76 17.33 4.47
CA LEU A 248 -14.40 18.12 5.64
C LEU A 248 -13.04 18.80 5.43
N ARG A 249 -13.00 20.13 5.37
CA ARG A 249 -11.75 20.89 5.21
C ARG A 249 -10.87 20.81 6.46
N PHE A 250 -9.57 20.68 6.26
CA PHE A 250 -8.55 20.91 7.30
C PHE A 250 -7.53 21.94 6.82
N TYR A 251 -7.09 22.80 7.73
CA TYR A 251 -6.31 24.01 7.43
C TYR A 251 -4.90 23.89 7.98
N ASN A 252 -3.95 24.61 7.38
CA ASN A 252 -2.56 24.68 7.87
C ASN A 252 -2.41 25.62 9.08
N ASN A 253 -3.30 26.60 9.21
CA ASN A 253 -3.42 27.57 10.30
C ASN A 253 -4.91 27.84 10.62
N PRO A 254 -5.27 28.44 11.76
CA PRO A 254 -6.66 28.76 12.09
C PRO A 254 -7.24 29.87 11.18
N SER A 255 -7.83 29.47 10.07
CA SER A 255 -8.44 30.35 9.06
C SER A 255 -9.66 29.68 8.42
N TRP A 256 -10.47 30.48 7.73
CA TRP A 256 -11.60 30.02 6.91
C TRP A 256 -11.43 30.39 5.42
N SER A 257 -10.31 31.01 5.04
CA SER A 257 -9.99 31.29 3.64
C SER A 257 -9.68 29.99 2.88
N ASP A 258 -10.09 29.92 1.62
CA ASP A 258 -9.84 28.75 0.76
C ASP A 258 -8.34 28.52 0.51
N GLU A 259 -7.52 29.58 0.57
CA GLU A 259 -6.06 29.53 0.38
C GLU A 259 -5.30 28.87 1.55
N ASP A 260 -5.91 28.83 2.75
CA ASP A 260 -5.34 28.20 3.95
C ASP A 260 -5.75 26.72 4.10
N VAL A 261 -6.63 26.22 3.21
CA VAL A 261 -7.07 24.81 3.20
C VAL A 261 -5.91 23.91 2.82
N PHE A 262 -5.44 23.11 3.78
CA PHE A 262 -4.40 22.11 3.58
C PHE A 262 -4.94 20.83 2.92
N GLY A 263 -6.24 20.53 3.07
CA GLY A 263 -6.90 19.47 2.30
C GLY A 263 -8.33 19.16 2.73
N TYR A 264 -8.84 18.02 2.26
CA TYR A 264 -10.18 17.51 2.55
C TYR A 264 -10.14 16.09 3.14
N VAL A 265 -10.93 15.86 4.19
CA VAL A 265 -11.17 14.55 4.79
C VAL A 265 -12.45 13.96 4.21
N THR A 266 -12.36 12.74 3.68
CA THR A 266 -13.51 12.00 3.13
C THR A 266 -14.22 11.18 4.20
N LYS A 267 -15.52 10.90 3.98
CA LYS A 267 -16.35 10.08 4.88
C LYS A 267 -15.73 8.69 5.05
N GLY A 268 -15.29 8.38 6.27
CA GLY A 268 -14.64 7.11 6.63
C GLY A 268 -13.11 7.17 6.78
N GLN A 269 -12.43 8.22 6.31
CA GLN A 269 -11.00 8.41 6.54
C GLN A 269 -10.74 9.26 7.79
N GLY A 270 -10.78 8.64 8.97
CA GLY A 270 -10.11 9.15 10.17
C GLY A 270 -10.79 10.31 10.91
N PHE A 271 -11.78 9.99 11.75
CA PHE A 271 -12.02 10.69 13.03
C PHE A 271 -12.50 9.66 14.08
N PRO A 272 -12.11 9.79 15.37
CA PRO A 272 -12.64 8.95 16.43
C PRO A 272 -14.11 9.29 16.76
N VAL A 273 -14.80 8.31 17.30
CA VAL A 273 -16.24 8.38 17.62
C VAL A 273 -16.44 8.88 19.05
N ILE A 274 -17.10 10.03 19.23
CA ILE A 274 -17.81 10.31 20.48
C ILE A 274 -18.96 9.32 20.51
N VAL A 275 -18.97 8.34 21.41
CA VAL A 275 -20.20 7.59 21.70
C VAL A 275 -21.13 8.43 22.59
N ASP A 276 -20.53 9.31 23.43
CA ASP A 276 -21.11 9.81 24.69
C ASP A 276 -20.98 11.32 25.11
N LYS A 277 -22.13 12.00 25.35
CA LYS A 277 -22.45 13.16 26.22
C LYS A 277 -23.90 13.04 26.78
N VAL A 278 -24.15 13.02 28.11
CA VAL A 278 -25.50 12.90 28.74
C VAL A 278 -25.93 14.19 29.44
N SER A 279 -27.24 14.44 29.59
CA SER A 279 -27.78 15.45 30.51
C SER A 279 -28.02 14.83 31.89
N VAL A 280 -27.23 15.23 32.88
CA VAL A 280 -27.40 14.80 34.28
C VAL A 280 -28.47 15.64 34.99
N GLY A 281 -29.66 15.06 35.14
CA GLY A 281 -30.78 15.64 35.88
C GLY A 281 -31.57 16.73 35.13
N LYS A 282 -32.84 16.86 35.50
CA LYS A 282 -33.59 18.11 35.36
C LYS A 282 -33.66 18.75 36.74
N ALA A 283 -33.49 20.07 36.80
CA ALA A 283 -34.02 20.88 37.90
C ALA A 283 -35.55 21.02 37.74
#